data_AF-A0A8X6YEK9-F1
#
_entry.id   AF-A0A8X6YEK9-F1
#
_cell.length_a   1.000
_cell.length_b   1.000
_cell.length_c   1.000
_cell.angle_alpha   90.00
_cell.angle_beta   90.00
_cell.angle_gamma   90.00
#
_symmetry.space_group_name_H-M   'P 1'
#
loop_
_entity.id
_entity.type
_entity.pdbx_description
1 polymer ?
#
loop_
_entity_poly.entity_id
_entity_poly.type
_entity_poly.pdbx_seq_one_letter_code
_entity_poly.pdbx_strand_id
1 'polypeptide(L)'
;MQAFKDEDGLLRIRTKLSGSYEKEDFKFPILLPASDVVVKLIPEEHVKAMHAGSSILLARLREKFWIIRAKRLVKRVLSEPLTYIHEDPNELLPLSPAMFIHGNSNCETPDLDQVDRSSLVKRTEYLQKLRGDLRQRFRNEYLALLVHRGTMRNDALEVGDVVLIGHDNVR
;
A
#
# COMPACT_ATOMS: atom_id res chain seq x y z
N MET A 1 10.25 15.92 15.95
CA MET A 1 11.14 14.84 15.53
C MET A 1 12.54 15.24 15.99
N GLN A 2 13.12 14.52 16.94
CA GLN A 2 14.45 14.83 17.44
C GLN A 2 15.43 13.84 16.79
N ALA A 3 16.42 14.37 16.07
CA ALA A 3 17.52 13.57 15.54
C ALA A 3 18.61 13.47 16.60
N PHE A 4 19.21 12.29 16.73
CA PHE A 4 20.35 12.04 17.61
C PHE A 4 21.39 11.20 16.88
N LYS A 5 22.63 11.22 17.36
CA LYS A 5 23.68 10.34 16.86
C LYS A 5 23.76 9.10 17.75
N ASP A 6 23.87 7.96 17.10
CA ASP A 6 24.09 6.67 17.75
C ASP A 6 25.57 6.48 18.13
N GLU A 7 25.90 5.41 18.85
CA GLU A 7 27.27 5.04 19.24
C GLU A 7 28.20 4.87 18.02
N ASP A 8 27.66 4.38 16.90
CA ASP A 8 28.36 4.27 15.61
C ASP A 8 28.50 5.61 14.86
N GLY A 9 28.04 6.72 15.45
CA GLY A 9 28.05 8.05 14.83
C GLY A 9 26.97 8.27 13.75
N LEU A 10 26.10 7.28 13.53
CA LEU A 10 24.99 7.35 12.58
C LEU A 10 23.86 8.25 13.10
N LEU A 11 23.25 9.03 12.20
CA LEU A 11 22.10 9.86 12.53
C LEU A 11 20.83 9.00 12.58
N ARG A 12 20.13 9.01 13.71
CA ARG A 12 18.83 8.33 13.91
C ARG A 12 17.74 9.34 14.30
N ILE A 13 16.50 9.00 13.99
CA ILE A 13 15.33 9.82 14.36
C ILE A 13 14.53 9.14 15.46
N ARG A 14 14.21 9.88 16.53
CA ARG A 14 13.27 9.41 17.54
C ARG A 14 11.84 9.43 17.01
N THR A 15 11.22 8.26 16.87
CA THR A 15 9.78 8.12 16.57
C THR A 15 8.94 8.10 17.85
N LYS A 16 7.61 8.20 17.70
CA LYS A 16 6.66 8.08 18.82
C LYS A 16 6.52 6.66 19.35
N LEU A 17 7.20 5.68 18.74
CA LEU A 17 7.11 4.25 19.08
C LEU A 17 8.14 3.83 20.14
N SER A 18 8.81 4.78 20.81
CA SER A 18 9.90 4.50 21.76
C SER A 18 9.51 3.55 22.90
N GLY A 19 8.21 3.48 23.26
CA GLY A 19 7.71 2.63 24.35
C GLY A 19 7.23 1.24 23.93
N SER A 20 7.28 0.88 22.64
CA SER A 20 6.84 -0.43 22.15
C SER A 20 7.88 -1.53 22.42
N TYR A 21 7.52 -2.82 22.29
CA TYR A 21 8.48 -3.94 22.34
C TYR A 21 9.18 -4.20 21.00
N GLU A 22 9.08 -3.26 20.07
CA GLU A 22 9.62 -3.45 18.72
C GLU A 22 11.14 -3.27 18.65
N LYS A 23 11.71 -3.69 17.51
CA LYS A 23 13.14 -3.57 17.21
C LYS A 23 13.61 -2.13 17.32
N GLU A 24 14.83 -1.92 17.81
CA GLU A 24 15.39 -0.57 17.98
C GLU A 24 15.50 0.21 16.67
N ASP A 25 15.82 -0.47 15.55
CA ASP A 25 15.82 0.14 14.22
C ASP A 25 14.44 0.65 13.79
N PHE A 26 13.38 -0.01 14.25
CA PHE A 26 12.00 0.40 13.96
C PHE A 26 11.61 1.64 14.80
N LYS A 27 12.06 1.69 16.05
CA LYS A 27 11.85 2.83 16.96
C LYS A 27 12.68 4.04 16.56
N PHE A 28 13.90 3.78 16.10
CA PHE A 28 14.93 4.77 15.83
C PHE A 28 15.54 4.54 14.43
N PRO A 29 14.76 4.77 13.36
CA PRO A 29 15.23 4.54 12.00
C PRO A 29 16.41 5.45 11.66
N ILE A 30 17.31 4.92 10.86
CA ILE A 30 18.53 5.60 10.43
C ILE A 30 18.15 6.66 9.39
N LEU A 31 18.51 7.91 9.67
CA LEU A 31 18.29 9.03 8.75
C LEU A 31 19.29 8.94 7.60
N LEU A 32 18.76 8.76 6.39
CA LEU A 32 19.57 8.73 5.19
C LEU A 32 19.22 9.92 4.28
N PRO A 33 20.21 10.73 3.86
CA PRO A 33 20.01 11.72 2.82
C PRO A 33 19.74 11.03 1.48
N ALA A 34 19.09 11.73 0.56
CA ALA A 34 18.89 11.26 -0.82
C ALA A 34 20.22 11.31 -1.59
N SER A 35 21.16 10.43 -1.23
CA SER A 35 22.48 10.29 -1.83
C SER A 35 22.52 9.09 -2.78
N ASP A 36 23.48 9.05 -3.70
CA ASP A 36 23.59 8.03 -4.74
C ASP A 36 23.71 6.60 -4.19
N VAL A 37 24.32 6.45 -3.01
CA VAL A 37 24.43 5.15 -2.32
C VAL A 37 23.04 4.60 -1.95
N VAL A 38 22.14 5.47 -1.50
CA VAL A 38 20.76 5.08 -1.11
C VAL A 38 19.94 4.72 -2.34
N VAL A 39 20.21 5.35 -3.49
CA VAL A 39 19.54 5.02 -4.75
C VAL A 39 19.82 3.57 -5.16
N LYS A 40 21.03 3.05 -4.91
CA LYS A 40 21.39 1.65 -5.21
C LYS A 40 20.80 0.62 -4.25
N LEU A 41 20.52 1.03 -3.01
CA LEU A 41 19.91 0.16 -1.99
C LEU A 41 18.44 -0.18 -2.31
N ILE A 42 17.70 0.77 -2.89
CA ILE A 42 16.26 0.62 -3.16
C ILE A 42 15.97 -0.50 -4.20
N PRO A 43 16.69 -0.61 -5.34
CA PRO A 43 16.54 -1.71 -6.30
C PRO A 43 16.75 -3.10 -5.68
N GLU A 44 17.80 -3.27 -4.87
CA GLU A 44 18.07 -4.56 -4.21
C GLU A 44 16.90 -4.99 -3.32
N GLU A 45 16.36 -4.05 -2.55
CA GLU A 45 15.23 -4.32 -1.67
C GLU A 45 13.93 -4.54 -2.45
N HIS A 46 13.81 -3.93 -3.64
CA HIS A 46 12.68 -4.15 -4.54
C HIS A 46 12.67 -5.57 -5.13
N VAL A 47 13.84 -6.08 -5.54
CA VAL A 47 14.00 -7.47 -5.99
C VAL A 47 13.69 -8.44 -4.85
N LYS A 48 14.22 -8.21 -3.65
CA LYS A 48 13.92 -9.04 -2.46
C LYS A 48 12.45 -9.01 -2.06
N ALA A 49 11.76 -7.91 -2.34
CA ALA A 49 10.32 -7.78 -2.10
C ALA A 49 9.46 -8.36 -3.24
N MET A 50 10.03 -9.17 -4.14
CA MET A 50 9.33 -9.76 -5.30
C MET A 50 8.64 -8.72 -6.18
N HIS A 51 9.34 -7.61 -6.46
CA HIS A 51 8.81 -6.49 -7.25
C HIS A 51 7.55 -5.83 -6.66
N ALA A 52 7.42 -5.86 -5.33
CA ALA A 52 6.27 -5.27 -4.67
C ALA A 52 6.11 -3.77 -4.95
N GLY A 53 4.85 -3.33 -4.90
CA GLY A 53 4.46 -1.95 -5.15
C GLY A 53 5.11 -0.92 -4.23
N SER A 54 5.06 0.36 -4.62
CA SER A 54 5.70 1.46 -3.89
C SER A 54 5.30 1.54 -2.42
N SER A 55 4.06 1.18 -2.08
CA SER A 55 3.57 1.20 -0.69
C SER A 55 4.28 0.17 0.18
N ILE A 56 4.41 -1.05 -0.32
CA ILE A 56 5.05 -2.17 0.38
C ILE A 56 6.55 -1.89 0.51
N LEU A 57 7.18 -1.40 -0.57
CA LEU A 57 8.59 -1.05 -0.55
C LEU A 57 8.89 0.06 0.46
N LEU A 58 8.04 1.10 0.50
CA LEU A 58 8.16 2.17 1.48
C LEU A 58 7.93 1.68 2.91
N ALA A 59 7.02 0.72 3.12
CA ALA A 59 6.80 0.13 4.43
C ALA A 59 8.06 -0.62 4.91
N ARG A 60 8.63 -1.50 4.07
CA ARG A 60 9.88 -2.21 4.39
C ARG A 60 11.06 -1.27 4.63
N LEU A 61 11.23 -0.25 3.79
CA LEU A 61 12.31 0.72 3.98
C LEU A 61 12.13 1.50 5.28
N ARG A 62 10.89 1.87 5.66
CA ARG A 62 10.60 2.58 6.90
C ARG A 62 10.84 1.77 8.17
N GLU A 63 10.94 0.44 8.06
CA GLU A 63 11.27 -0.39 9.22
C GLU A 63 12.69 -0.17 9.74
N LYS A 64 13.60 0.33 8.88
CA LYS A 64 15.01 0.50 9.20
C LYS A 64 15.55 1.90 8.89
N PHE A 65 15.00 2.55 7.86
CA PHE A 65 15.54 3.77 7.30
C PHE A 65 14.50 4.89 7.20
N TRP A 66 14.91 6.09 7.57
CA TRP A 66 14.18 7.31 7.30
C TRP A 66 14.85 8.07 6.14
N ILE A 67 14.51 7.69 4.91
CA ILE A 67 15.10 8.29 3.71
C ILE A 67 14.39 9.62 3.39
N ILE A 68 15.16 10.70 3.29
CA ILE A 68 14.63 11.99 2.86
C ILE A 68 14.12 11.88 1.41
N ARG A 69 12.88 12.29 1.16
CA ARG A 69 12.21 12.17 -0.15
C ARG A 69 12.09 10.72 -0.67
N ALA A 70 12.04 9.72 0.23
CA ALA A 70 11.93 8.29 -0.09
C ALA A 70 10.92 7.97 -1.20
N LYS A 71 9.70 8.54 -1.12
CA LYS A 71 8.62 8.28 -2.08
C LYS A 71 9.00 8.63 -3.52
N ARG A 72 9.76 9.70 -3.73
CA ARG A 72 10.21 10.13 -5.06
C ARG A 72 11.29 9.18 -5.60
N LEU A 73 12.21 8.76 -4.75
CA LEU A 73 13.27 7.81 -5.10
C LEU A 73 12.70 6.44 -5.46
N VAL A 74 11.80 5.92 -4.62
CA VAL A 74 11.10 4.65 -4.88
C VAL A 74 10.34 4.72 -6.21
N LYS A 75 9.62 5.82 -6.47
CA LYS A 75 8.90 5.97 -7.75
C LYS A 75 9.85 5.98 -8.96
N ARG A 76 11.04 6.59 -8.84
CA ARG A 76 12.05 6.60 -9.90
C ARG A 76 12.57 5.19 -10.20
N VAL A 77 12.91 4.42 -9.16
CA VAL A 77 13.39 3.04 -9.32
C VAL A 77 12.30 2.16 -9.93
N LEU A 78 11.05 2.33 -9.52
CA LEU A 78 9.93 1.60 -10.12
C LEU A 78 9.62 2.01 -11.56
N SER A 79 10.07 3.17 -12.02
CA SER A 79 9.96 3.58 -13.42
C SER A 79 11.14 3.16 -14.28
N GLU A 80 12.17 2.54 -13.71
CA GLU A 80 13.26 2.00 -14.51
C GLU A 80 12.77 0.80 -15.33
N PRO A 81 13.21 0.71 -16.59
CA PRO A 81 12.78 -0.37 -17.48
C PRO A 81 13.42 -1.71 -17.07
N LEU A 82 12.58 -2.76 -17.05
CA LEU A 82 12.96 -4.17 -16.92
C LEU A 82 13.49 -4.75 -18.24
N THR A 83 13.19 -4.10 -19.35
CA THR A 83 13.60 -4.52 -20.70
C THR A 83 14.60 -3.53 -21.31
N TYR A 84 15.24 -3.95 -22.39
CA TYR A 84 16.15 -3.10 -23.15
C TYR A 84 15.46 -1.83 -23.65
N ILE A 85 16.18 -0.70 -23.61
CA ILE A 85 15.72 0.58 -24.15
C ILE A 85 16.25 0.68 -25.57
N HIS A 86 15.36 0.68 -26.56
CA HIS A 86 15.74 0.82 -27.96
C HIS A 86 15.72 2.29 -28.38
N GLU A 87 16.54 2.65 -29.38
CA GLU A 87 16.62 4.04 -29.88
C GLU A 87 15.53 4.38 -30.91
N ASP A 88 14.85 3.36 -31.46
CA ASP A 88 13.83 3.54 -32.49
C ASP A 88 12.50 4.04 -31.89
N PRO A 89 12.01 5.23 -32.29
CA PRO A 89 10.76 5.80 -31.77
C PRO A 89 9.49 5.02 -32.18
N ASN A 90 9.57 4.09 -33.14
CA ASN A 90 8.41 3.28 -33.57
C ASN A 90 8.28 1.94 -32.82
N GLU A 91 9.21 1.64 -31.91
CA GLU A 91 9.22 0.36 -31.19
C GLU A 91 8.51 0.45 -29.82
N LEU A 92 8.17 -0.71 -29.25
CA LEU A 92 7.38 -0.79 -28.02
C LEU A 92 8.12 -0.16 -26.83
N LEU A 93 7.39 0.62 -26.04
CA LEU A 93 7.89 1.18 -24.79
C LEU A 93 8.41 0.08 -23.85
N PRO A 94 9.59 0.25 -23.25
CA PRO A 94 10.16 -0.77 -22.38
C PRO A 94 9.32 -0.93 -21.10
N LEU A 95 9.12 -2.17 -20.67
CA LEU A 95 8.29 -2.50 -19.54
C LEU A 95 8.96 -2.04 -18.24
N SER A 96 8.28 -1.22 -17.42
CA SER A 96 8.75 -0.87 -16.07
C SER A 96 7.89 -1.54 -14.99
N PRO A 97 8.43 -1.83 -13.79
CA PRO A 97 7.63 -2.37 -12.68
C PRO A 97 6.39 -1.53 -12.34
N ALA A 98 6.50 -0.20 -12.49
CA ALA A 98 5.41 0.74 -12.29
C ALA A 98 4.18 0.46 -13.17
N MET A 99 4.36 -0.08 -14.38
CA MET A 99 3.26 -0.42 -15.30
C MET A 99 2.36 -1.53 -14.71
N PHE A 100 2.97 -2.51 -14.05
CA PHE A 100 2.25 -3.60 -13.38
C PHE A 100 1.61 -3.15 -12.06
N ILE A 101 2.31 -2.31 -11.29
CA ILE A 101 1.88 -1.89 -9.93
C ILE A 101 0.74 -0.88 -9.98
N HIS A 102 0.79 0.06 -10.92
CA HIS A 102 -0.24 1.10 -11.03
C HIS A 102 -1.42 0.67 -11.90
N GLY A 103 -1.32 -0.48 -12.58
CA GLY A 103 -2.31 -0.97 -13.52
C GLY A 103 -2.55 0.07 -14.61
N ASN A 104 -1.64 0.17 -15.58
CA ASN A 104 -1.71 1.00 -16.79
C ASN A 104 -2.85 2.05 -16.81
N SER A 105 -2.73 3.13 -16.03
CA SER A 105 -3.67 4.25 -16.10
C SER A 105 -3.52 5.07 -17.40
N ASN A 106 -2.44 4.83 -18.14
CA ASN A 106 -2.16 5.44 -19.46
C ASN A 106 -1.97 4.36 -20.53
N CYS A 107 -2.75 3.27 -20.48
CA CYS A 107 -2.92 2.48 -21.70
C CYS A 107 -3.63 3.39 -22.70
N GLU A 108 -2.88 4.09 -23.57
CA GLU A 108 -3.33 4.25 -24.94
C GLU A 108 -3.38 2.84 -25.48
N THR A 109 -4.50 2.17 -25.23
CA THR A 109 -4.79 0.83 -25.70
C THR A 109 -4.54 0.77 -27.20
N PRO A 110 -3.46 0.13 -27.69
CA PRO A 110 -3.45 -0.28 -29.08
C PRO A 110 -4.48 -1.43 -29.14
N ASP A 111 -5.43 -1.33 -30.05
CA ASP A 111 -6.61 -2.21 -30.26
C ASP A 111 -7.86 -1.99 -29.37
N LEU A 112 -8.26 -0.72 -29.17
CA LEU A 112 -9.68 -0.42 -28.93
C LEU A 112 -10.54 -0.44 -30.21
N ASP A 113 -9.94 -0.41 -31.40
CA ASP A 113 -10.70 -0.41 -32.67
C ASP A 113 -11.46 -1.72 -32.91
N GLN A 114 -11.12 -2.78 -32.16
CA GLN A 114 -11.80 -4.08 -32.20
C GLN A 114 -12.80 -4.28 -31.04
N VAL A 115 -12.85 -3.35 -30.08
CA VAL A 115 -13.71 -3.49 -28.90
C VAL A 115 -15.00 -2.70 -29.12
N ASP A 116 -16.05 -3.39 -29.57
CA ASP A 116 -17.35 -2.78 -29.80
C ASP A 116 -17.91 -2.12 -28.53
N ARG A 117 -18.59 -0.97 -28.68
CA ARG A 117 -19.18 -0.18 -27.58
C ARG A 117 -20.10 -1.03 -26.70
N SER A 118 -20.77 -2.02 -27.29
CA SER A 118 -21.63 -2.98 -26.58
C SER A 118 -20.85 -3.87 -25.60
N SER A 119 -19.59 -4.21 -25.89
CA SER A 119 -18.75 -5.07 -25.07
C SER A 119 -18.15 -4.35 -23.87
N LEU A 120 -17.81 -3.06 -24.00
CA LEU A 120 -17.39 -2.20 -22.89
C LEU A 120 -18.55 -1.94 -21.91
N VAL A 121 -19.75 -1.71 -22.42
CA VAL A 121 -20.96 -1.59 -21.59
C VAL A 121 -21.22 -2.90 -20.85
N LYS A 122 -21.19 -4.05 -21.53
CA LYS A 122 -21.34 -5.36 -20.87
C LYS A 122 -20.29 -5.63 -19.80
N ARG A 123 -19.02 -5.29 -20.03
CA ARG A 123 -17.95 -5.51 -19.05
C ARG A 123 -18.06 -4.58 -17.86
N THR A 124 -18.41 -3.31 -18.09
CA THR A 124 -18.63 -2.35 -17.00
C THR A 124 -19.87 -2.71 -16.18
N GLU A 125 -20.95 -3.14 -16.81
CA GLU A 125 -22.14 -3.70 -16.15
C GLU A 125 -21.80 -4.95 -15.34
N TYR A 126 -21.01 -5.88 -15.91
CA TYR A 126 -20.56 -7.09 -15.21
C TYR A 126 -19.73 -6.75 -13.97
N LEU A 127 -18.78 -5.81 -14.06
CA LEU A 127 -17.98 -5.37 -12.91
C LEU A 127 -18.82 -4.66 -11.85
N GLN A 128 -19.80 -3.85 -12.25
CA GLN A 128 -20.74 -3.23 -11.32
C GLN A 128 -21.61 -4.27 -10.61
N LYS A 129 -22.10 -5.27 -11.35
CA LYS A 129 -22.84 -6.41 -10.80
C LYS A 129 -21.99 -7.20 -9.81
N LEU A 130 -20.77 -7.59 -10.21
CA LEU A 130 -19.85 -8.33 -9.34
C LEU A 130 -19.51 -7.54 -8.07
N ARG A 131 -19.32 -6.22 -8.17
CA ARG A 131 -19.11 -5.35 -7.01
C ARG A 131 -20.35 -5.28 -6.11
N GLY A 132 -21.54 -5.27 -6.69
CA GLY A 132 -22.81 -5.37 -5.97
C GLY A 132 -22.94 -6.68 -5.22
N ASP A 133 -22.71 -7.80 -5.92
CA ASP A 133 -22.76 -9.16 -5.37
C ASP A 133 -21.76 -9.34 -4.24
N LEU A 134 -20.52 -8.86 -4.42
CA LEU A 134 -19.48 -8.95 -3.39
C LEU A 134 -19.82 -8.10 -2.16
N ARG A 135 -20.38 -6.89 -2.33
CA ARG A 135 -20.87 -6.07 -1.21
C ARG A 135 -22.03 -6.74 -0.49
N GLN A 136 -22.96 -7.35 -1.24
CA GLN A 136 -24.10 -8.04 -0.68
C GLN A 136 -23.67 -9.27 0.12
N ARG A 137 -22.77 -10.10 -0.43
CA ARG A 137 -22.19 -11.24 0.28
C ARG A 137 -21.39 -10.81 1.49
N PHE A 138 -20.55 -9.79 1.37
CA PHE A 138 -19.80 -9.25 2.50
C PHE A 138 -20.73 -8.80 3.63
N ARG A 139 -21.82 -8.10 3.32
CA ARG A 139 -22.81 -7.71 4.34
C ARG A 139 -23.53 -8.91 4.94
N ASN A 140 -23.96 -9.85 4.10
CA ASN A 140 -24.83 -10.95 4.54
C ASN A 140 -24.08 -12.11 5.17
N GLU A 141 -22.82 -12.33 4.80
CA GLU A 141 -22.00 -13.43 5.30
C GLU A 141 -21.07 -12.89 6.39
N TYR A 142 -20.30 -11.84 6.10
CA TYR A 142 -19.30 -11.35 7.05
C TYR A 142 -19.92 -10.48 8.16
N LEU A 143 -20.73 -9.47 7.81
CA LEU A 143 -21.37 -8.64 8.85
C LEU A 143 -22.46 -9.39 9.62
N ALA A 144 -23.17 -10.34 9.00
CA ALA A 144 -24.16 -11.15 9.74
C ALA A 144 -23.51 -12.09 10.78
N LEU A 145 -22.31 -12.62 10.49
CA LEU A 145 -21.52 -13.33 11.49
C LEU A 145 -21.04 -12.41 12.62
N LEU A 146 -20.78 -11.13 12.31
CA LEU A 146 -20.42 -10.11 13.31
C LEU A 146 -21.62 -9.72 14.21
N VAL A 147 -22.85 -9.87 13.72
CA VAL A 147 -24.10 -9.77 14.52
C VAL A 147 -24.39 -11.12 15.20
N HIS A 148 -23.37 -11.82 15.70
CA HIS A 148 -23.59 -12.76 16.79
C HIS A 148 -24.16 -11.95 17.95
N ARG A 149 -25.49 -12.03 18.05
CA ARG A 149 -26.32 -11.50 19.13
C ARG A 149 -25.63 -11.84 20.44
N GLY A 150 -24.96 -10.86 21.03
CA GLY A 150 -24.71 -10.89 22.46
C GLY A 150 -26.08 -11.07 23.11
N THR A 151 -26.31 -12.22 23.73
CA THR A 151 -27.49 -12.45 24.56
C THR A 151 -27.61 -11.24 25.47
N MET A 152 -28.73 -10.52 25.42
CA MET A 152 -28.98 -9.39 26.31
C MET A 152 -28.87 -9.94 27.75
N ARG A 153 -27.75 -9.67 28.40
CA ARG A 153 -27.58 -9.96 29.82
C ARG A 153 -28.18 -8.76 30.55
N ASN A 154 -29.27 -9.01 31.27
CA ASN A 154 -29.88 -8.06 32.20
C ASN A 154 -29.07 -8.01 33.50
N ASP A 155 -27.75 -7.91 33.40
CA ASP A 155 -26.88 -7.77 34.57
C ASP A 155 -26.74 -6.28 34.89
N ALA A 156 -26.72 -5.93 36.19
CA ALA A 156 -26.52 -4.56 36.63
C ALA A 156 -25.09 -4.10 36.25
N LEU A 157 -24.97 -2.99 35.51
CA LEU A 157 -23.70 -2.49 35.00
C LEU A 157 -22.85 -1.87 36.12
N GLU A 158 -21.57 -2.26 36.19
CA GLU A 158 -20.59 -1.65 37.13
C GLU A 158 -19.56 -0.77 36.40
N VAL A 159 -18.95 0.16 37.14
CA VAL A 159 -17.94 1.07 36.59
C VAL A 159 -16.68 0.28 36.25
N GLY A 160 -16.42 0.10 34.96
CA GLY A 160 -15.30 -0.69 34.44
C GLY A 160 -15.66 -1.60 33.26
N ASP A 161 -16.96 -1.83 33.06
CA ASP A 161 -17.45 -2.68 31.97
C ASP A 161 -17.36 -1.99 30.60
N VAL A 162 -17.00 -2.79 29.58
CA VAL A 162 -16.91 -2.34 28.19
C VAL A 162 -18.19 -2.71 27.46
N VAL A 163 -18.98 -1.70 27.09
CA VAL A 163 -20.27 -1.85 26.39
C VAL A 163 -20.18 -1.38 24.94
N LEU A 164 -20.93 -2.05 24.06
CA LEU A 164 -21.10 -1.67 22.66
C LEU A 164 -22.25 -0.64 22.55
N ILE A 165 -21.94 0.55 22.05
CA ILE A 165 -22.95 1.59 21.77
C ILE A 165 -23.40 1.46 20.31
N GLY A 166 -24.61 0.96 20.10
CA GLY A 166 -25.28 0.98 18.80
C GLY A 166 -25.94 2.35 18.57
N HIS A 167 -25.83 2.87 17.34
CA HIS A 167 -26.62 4.03 16.91
C HIS A 167 -27.75 3.54 16.01
N ASP A 168 -28.95 3.42 16.58
CA ASP A 168 -30.14 3.09 15.80
C ASP A 168 -30.54 4.33 15.01
N ASN A 169 -30.20 4.33 13.72
CA ASN A 169 -30.59 5.38 12.78
C ASN A 169 -32.05 5.16 12.37
N VAL A 170 -32.97 5.42 13.31
CA VAL A 170 -34.41 5.41 13.05
C VAL A 170 -34.75 6.71 12.33
N ARG A 171 -35.33 6.57 11.13
CA ARG A 171 -35.87 7.67 10.31
C ARG A 171 -37.08 8.32 10.97
#